data_AF-A0A7K6MYT2-F1
#
_entry.id   AF-A0A7K6MYT2-F1
#
_cell.length_a   1.000
_cell.length_b   1.000
_cell.length_c   1.000
_cell.angle_alpha   90.00
_cell.angle_beta   90.00
_cell.angle_gamma   90.00
#
_symmetry.space_group_name_H-M   'P 1'
#
loop_
_entity.id
_entity.type
_entity.pdbx_description
1 polymer ?
#
loop_
_entity_poly.entity_id
_entity_poly.type
_entity_poly.pdbx_seq_one_letter_code
_entity_poly.pdbx_strand_id
1 'polypeptide(L)' 'QPVFSKRLYEARVAENLPAGSLVLQVLATDEDIGSNGEVTYSISNVPEGVRLLFTVDSKSG' A
#
# COMPACT_ATOMS: atom_id res chain seq x y z
N GLN A 1 -6.66 11.14 12.13
CA GLN A 1 -5.57 11.24 11.11
C GLN A 1 -4.84 9.91 11.01
N PRO A 2 -4.66 9.33 9.80
CA PRO A 2 -4.04 8.02 9.63
C PRO A 2 -2.52 8.08 9.82
N VAL A 3 -1.97 7.11 10.56
CA VAL A 3 -0.53 6.95 10.83
C VAL A 3 -0.07 5.58 10.37
N PHE A 4 0.91 5.54 9.46
CA PHE A 4 1.53 4.28 9.04
C PHE A 4 2.32 3.62 10.17
N SER A 5 2.23 2.29 10.27
CA SER A 5 2.97 1.50 11.27
C SER A 5 4.50 1.56 11.10
N LYS A 6 4.97 1.83 9.88
CA LYS A 6 6.39 2.02 9.54
C LYS A 6 6.57 3.28 8.71
N ARG A 7 7.71 3.94 8.89
CA ARG A 7 8.12 5.10 8.07
C ARG A 7 8.62 4.68 6.68
N LEU A 8 9.15 3.47 6.56
CA LEU A 8 9.68 2.91 5.33
C LEU A 8 9.23 1.45 5.20
N TYR A 9 8.66 1.13 4.05
CA TYR A 9 8.35 -0.24 3.63
C TYR A 9 9.27 -0.59 2.47
N GLU A 10 10.01 -1.69 2.60
CA GLU A 10 10.94 -2.18 1.60
C GLU A 10 10.69 -3.68 1.41
N ALA A 11 10.68 -4.13 0.16
CA ALA A 11 10.54 -5.54 -0.20
C ALA A 11 11.49 -5.87 -1.35
N ARG A 12 11.88 -7.14 -1.44
CA ARG A 12 12.64 -7.70 -2.55
C ARG A 12 11.74 -8.66 -3.30
N VAL A 13 11.64 -8.48 -4.62
CA VAL A 13 10.77 -9.28 -5.49
C VAL A 13 11.65 -10.14 -6.38
N ALA A 14 11.33 -11.43 -6.49
CA ALA A 14 12.01 -12.32 -7.42
C ALA A 14 11.55 -12.02 -8.86
N GLU A 15 12.47 -12.08 -9.82
CA GLU A 15 12.17 -11.78 -11.23
C GLU A 15 11.11 -12.71 -11.85
N ASN A 16 10.98 -13.92 -11.30
CA ASN A 16 10.03 -14.93 -11.74
C ASN A 16 8.73 -14.94 -10.92
N LEU A 17 8.49 -13.93 -10.08
CA LEU A 17 7.27 -13.86 -9.29
C LEU A 17 6.06 -13.64 -10.22
N PRO A 18 5.00 -14.47 -10.13
CA PRO A 18 3.82 -14.30 -10.97
C PRO A 18 3.11 -12.96 -10.76
N ALA A 19 2.53 -12.40 -11.82
CA ALA A 19 1.72 -11.19 -11.73
C ALA A 19 0.53 -11.39 -10.76
N GLY A 20 0.22 -10.35 -9.98
CA GLY A 20 -0.81 -10.41 -8.94
C GLY A 20 -0.38 -11.05 -7.62
N SER A 21 0.89 -11.48 -7.50
CA SER A 21 1.43 -11.95 -6.22
C SER A 21 1.52 -10.80 -5.21
N LEU A 22 1.27 -11.12 -3.94
CA LEU A 22 1.47 -10.18 -2.84
C LEU A 22 2.96 -9.87 -2.67
N VAL A 23 3.31 -8.58 -2.72
CA VAL A 23 4.70 -8.10 -2.53
C VAL A 23 4.95 -7.71 -1.08
N LEU A 24 4.12 -6.83 -0.55
CA LEU A 24 4.08 -6.39 0.84
C LEU A 24 2.69 -5.88 1.15
N GLN A 25 2.37 -5.78 2.43
CA GLN A 25 1.16 -5.13 2.91
C GLN A 25 1.56 -3.90 3.75
N VAL A 26 0.89 -2.78 3.52
CA VAL A 26 1.04 -1.58 4.35
C VAL A 26 -0.09 -1.50 5.37
N LEU A 27 0.21 -0.92 6.53
CA LEU A 27 -0.78 -0.69 7.57
C LEU A 27 -0.69 0.75 8.05
N ALA A 28 -1.82 1.45 8.06
CA ALA A 28 -2.03 2.68 8.78
C ALA A 28 -3.24 2.59 9.70
N THR A 29 -3.16 3.25 10.84
CA THR A 29 -4.21 3.30 11.85
C THR A 29 -4.63 4.76 12.08
N ASP A 30 -5.93 4.99 12.16
CA ASP A 30 -6.50 6.28 12.55
C ASP A 30 -7.27 6.08 13.87
N GLU A 31 -7.07 6.97 14.83
CA GLU A 31 -7.70 6.90 16.16
C GLU A 31 -9.10 7.55 16.19
N ASP A 32 -9.51 8.17 15.07
CA ASP A 32 -10.82 8.78 14.94
C ASP A 32 -11.96 7.74 14.93
N ILE A 33 -13.13 8.11 15.49
CA ILE A 33 -14.26 7.19 15.68
C ILE A 33 -15.16 7.15 14.45
N GLY A 34 -15.67 5.96 14.11
CA GLY A 34 -16.63 5.76 13.03
C GLY A 34 -15.98 5.92 11.65
N SER A 35 -16.71 6.48 10.69
CA SER A 35 -16.21 6.66 9.31
C SER A 35 -15.00 7.58 9.21
N ASN A 36 -14.77 8.44 10.21
CA ASN A 36 -13.62 9.33 10.23
C ASN A 36 -12.30 8.58 10.48
N GLY A 37 -12.36 7.36 11.01
CA GLY A 37 -11.20 6.48 11.16
C GLY A 37 -10.99 5.54 9.97
N GLU A 38 -11.80 5.63 8.91
CA GLU A 38 -11.64 4.75 7.75
C GLU A 38 -10.41 5.15 6.92
N VAL A 39 -9.48 4.20 6.79
CA VAL A 39 -8.26 4.39 6.01
C VAL A 39 -8.45 3.88 4.59
N THR A 40 -8.03 4.68 3.61
CA THR A 40 -7.97 4.26 2.19
C THR A 40 -6.57 4.45 1.63
N TYR A 41 -6.07 3.45 0.91
CA TYR A 41 -4.70 3.41 0.39
C TYR A 41 -4.64 3.76 -1.10
N SER A 42 -3.55 4.42 -1.51
CA SER A 42 -3.22 4.69 -2.92
C SER A 42 -1.71 4.85 -3.07
N ILE A 43 -1.19 4.56 -4.28
CA ILE A 43 0.23 4.78 -4.59
C ILE A 43 0.39 6.13 -5.31
N SER A 44 1.08 7.06 -4.68
CA SER A 44 1.41 8.38 -5.23
C SER A 44 2.84 8.42 -5.79
N ASN A 45 3.13 9.40 -6.67
CA ASN A 45 4.48 9.68 -7.19
C ASN A 45 5.15 8.50 -7.90
N VAL A 46 4.36 7.71 -8.63
CA VAL A 46 4.85 6.55 -9.39
C VAL A 46 5.24 6.98 -10.81
N PRO A 47 6.44 6.61 -11.29
CA PRO A 47 6.81 6.81 -12.69
C PRO A 47 5.82 6.13 -13.65
N GLU A 48 5.58 6.72 -14.82
CA GLU A 48 4.56 6.24 -15.76
C GLU A 48 4.74 4.76 -16.16
N GLY A 49 5.99 4.32 -16.35
CA GLY A 49 6.30 2.91 -16.65
C GLY A 49 6.08 1.92 -15.50
N VAL A 50 5.93 2.40 -14.26
CA VAL A 50 5.75 1.55 -13.06
C VAL A 50 4.29 1.49 -12.62
N ARG A 51 3.45 2.46 -13.03
CA ARG A 51 2.04 2.57 -12.66
C ARG A 51 1.21 1.32 -12.97
N LEU A 52 1.59 0.54 -13.97
CA LEU A 52 0.90 -0.68 -14.39
C LEU A 52 1.50 -1.96 -13.78
N LEU A 53 2.64 -1.87 -13.10
CA LEU A 53 3.38 -3.02 -12.57
C LEU A 53 2.99 -3.35 -11.13
N PHE A 54 2.64 -2.34 -10.34
CA PHE A 54 2.27 -2.50 -8.94
C PHE A 54 0.92 -1.84 -8.67
N THR A 55 0.10 -2.53 -7.88
CA THR A 55 -1.18 -2.06 -7.38
C THR A 55 -1.19 -2.14 -5.86
N VAL A 56 -2.07 -1.35 -5.24
CA VAL A 56 -2.36 -1.40 -3.81
C VAL A 56 -3.86 -1.63 -3.66
N ASP A 57 -4.27 -2.49 -2.74
CA ASP A 57 -5.69 -2.63 -2.48
C ASP A 57 -6.13 -1.47 -1.58
N SER A 58 -7.18 -0.77 -2.00
CA SER A 58 -7.56 0.48 -1.33
C SER A 58 -8.03 0.30 0.11
N LYS A 59 -8.41 -0.92 0.53
CA LYS A 59 -8.95 -1.21 1.87
C LYS A 59 -8.01 -2.01 2.75
N SER A 60 -7.18 -2.86 2.14
CA SER A 60 -6.26 -3.75 2.86
C SER A 60 -4.79 -3.32 2.79
N GLY A 61 -4.45 -2.35 1.92
CA GLY A 61 -3.09 -1.84 1.76
C GLY A 61 -2.22 -2.76 0.94
#